data_AF-A0A2V7VE05-F1
#
_entry.id   AF-A0A2V7VE05-F1
#
_cell.length_a   1.000
_cell.length_b   1.000
_cell.length_c   1.000
_cell.angle_alpha   90.00
_cell.angle_beta   90.00
_cell.angle_gamma   90.00
#
_symmetry.space_group_name_H-M   'P 1'
#
loop_
_entity.id
_entity.type
_entity.pdbx_description
1 polymer ?
#
loop_
_entity_poly.entity_id
_entity_poly.type
_entity_poly.pdbx_seq_one_letter_code
_entity_poly.pdbx_strand_id
1 'polypeptide(L)'
;MVVENVPFPMRSFAGAAYVRPPADYERFFAAQRGAVILNLPSGIGYGLAGSADDLYVFDRELIYMNWQTYHGQSIVNGVNGYIPWSRIGVQKLTARLPSEEAVVGLARLGVGFVAFNKGLVLPGEGPSLAQLRRTPRLEPVLESADTAVFRVRR
;
A
#
# COMPACT_ATOMS: atom_id res chain seq x y z
N MET A 1 18.59 16.91 -28.30
CA MET A 1 18.97 15.80 -27.41
C MET A 1 17.70 15.04 -27.09
N VAL A 2 17.53 13.85 -27.67
CA VAL A 2 16.34 13.02 -27.44
C VAL A 2 16.61 12.23 -26.17
N VAL A 3 15.83 12.49 -25.12
CA VAL A 3 15.83 11.65 -23.92
C VAL A 3 14.92 10.47 -24.24
N GLU A 4 15.55 9.37 -24.64
CA GLU A 4 14.85 8.12 -24.92
C GLU A 4 14.76 7.33 -23.60
N ASN A 5 13.55 7.07 -23.12
CA ASN A 5 13.32 6.21 -21.97
C ASN A 5 13.51 4.76 -22.41
N VAL A 6 14.75 4.30 -22.46
CA VAL A 6 15.08 2.90 -22.80
C VAL A 6 15.04 2.07 -21.52
N PRO A 7 14.12 1.11 -21.36
CA PRO A 7 14.14 0.18 -20.24
C PRO A 7 15.31 -0.82 -20.45
N PHE A 8 16.48 -0.51 -19.89
CA PHE A 8 17.70 -1.31 -20.02
C PHE A 8 17.99 -2.11 -18.74
N PRO A 9 18.44 -3.37 -18.86
CA PRO A 9 17.54 -4.50 -19.09
C PRO A 9 16.66 -4.72 -17.84
N MET A 10 15.35 -4.55 -17.97
CA MET A 10 14.46 -5.07 -16.93
C MET A 10 14.58 -6.59 -17.00
N ARG A 11 15.24 -7.22 -16.01
CA ARG A 11 14.91 -8.61 -15.69
C ARG A 11 13.39 -8.66 -15.73
N SER A 12 12.83 -9.54 -16.56
CA SER A 12 11.39 -9.81 -16.50
C SER A 12 11.17 -10.43 -15.13
N PHE A 13 10.94 -9.58 -14.15
CA PHE A 13 10.24 -10.02 -12.98
C PHE A 13 8.91 -10.54 -13.53
N ALA A 14 8.47 -11.69 -13.05
CA ALA A 14 7.06 -12.02 -13.11
C ALA A 14 6.34 -11.02 -12.19
N GLY A 15 6.44 -9.72 -12.50
CA GLY A 15 5.66 -8.67 -11.90
C GLY A 15 4.24 -9.12 -12.18
N ALA A 16 3.55 -9.53 -11.11
CA ALA A 16 2.20 -10.02 -11.18
C ALA A 16 1.40 -9.00 -12.01
N ALA A 17 1.15 -9.34 -13.27
CA ALA A 17 0.83 -8.37 -14.32
C ALA A 17 -0.38 -7.55 -13.89
N TYR A 18 -0.16 -6.28 -13.49
CA TYR A 18 -1.20 -5.34 -12.99
C TYR A 18 -2.45 -6.05 -12.46
N VAL A 19 -2.23 -6.99 -11.53
CA VAL A 19 -3.25 -7.99 -11.21
C VAL A 19 -4.52 -7.28 -10.78
N ARG A 20 -5.68 -7.83 -11.15
CA ARG A 20 -6.94 -7.35 -10.59
C ARG A 20 -6.88 -7.42 -9.06
N PRO A 21 -7.53 -6.48 -8.34
CA PRO A 21 -7.68 -6.62 -6.91
C PRO A 21 -8.39 -7.95 -6.57
N PRO A 22 -8.10 -8.55 -5.41
CA PRO A 22 -8.90 -9.68 -4.91
C PRO A 22 -10.39 -9.32 -4.93
N ALA A 23 -11.24 -10.24 -5.37
CA ALA A 23 -12.65 -9.94 -5.62
C ALA A 23 -13.37 -9.43 -4.35
N ASP A 24 -12.99 -9.93 -3.17
CA ASP A 24 -13.56 -9.48 -1.89
C ASP A 24 -13.13 -8.05 -1.55
N TYR A 25 -11.89 -7.68 -1.86
CA TYR A 25 -11.38 -6.31 -1.72
C TYR A 25 -12.13 -5.36 -2.66
N GLU A 26 -12.25 -5.73 -3.94
CA GLU A 26 -12.96 -4.94 -4.95
C GLU A 26 -14.41 -4.69 -4.52
N ARG A 27 -15.15 -5.75 -4.15
CA ARG A 27 -16.55 -5.64 -3.71
C ARG A 27 -16.68 -4.81 -2.43
N PHE A 28 -15.80 -5.00 -1.45
CA PHE A 28 -15.84 -4.25 -0.19
C PHE A 28 -15.67 -2.74 -0.43
N PHE A 29 -14.67 -2.35 -1.23
CA PHE A 29 -14.36 -0.94 -1.48
C PHE A 29 -15.28 -0.27 -2.51
N ALA A 30 -15.81 -1.02 -3.48
CA ALA A 30 -16.84 -0.50 -4.39
C ALA A 30 -18.13 -0.10 -3.65
N ALA A 31 -18.41 -0.71 -2.50
CA ALA A 31 -19.53 -0.36 -1.63
C ALA A 31 -19.26 0.85 -0.71
N GLN A 32 -18.01 1.34 -0.63
CA GLN A 32 -17.67 2.52 0.18
C GLN A 32 -17.85 3.82 -0.63
N ARG A 33 -18.14 4.93 0.05
CA ARG A 33 -18.11 6.27 -0.55
C ARG A 33 -16.99 7.09 0.08
N GLY A 34 -16.06 7.58 -0.74
CA GLY A 34 -15.01 8.50 -0.31
C GLY A 34 -14.00 7.87 0.65
N ALA A 35 -13.77 6.56 0.56
CA ALA A 35 -12.75 5.89 1.37
C ALA A 35 -11.36 6.35 0.94
N VAL A 36 -10.48 6.54 1.94
CA VAL A 36 -9.04 6.72 1.75
C VAL A 36 -8.34 5.52 2.37
N ILE A 37 -7.56 4.83 1.55
CA ILE A 37 -7.00 3.51 1.85
C ILE A 37 -5.48 3.60 1.90
N LEU A 38 -4.88 3.04 2.94
CA LEU A 38 -3.47 2.67 2.95
C LEU A 38 -3.35 1.18 2.65
N ASN A 39 -2.76 0.83 1.50
CA ASN A 39 -2.48 -0.57 1.19
C ASN A 39 -1.12 -0.98 1.74
N LEU A 40 -1.05 -2.16 2.33
CA LEU A 40 0.15 -2.79 2.85
C LEU A 40 0.34 -4.15 2.14
N PRO A 41 1.57 -4.62 2.00
CA PRO A 41 2.81 -3.94 2.37
C PRO A 41 3.09 -2.72 1.46
N SER A 42 3.70 -1.68 2.04
CA SER A 42 4.16 -0.47 1.37
C SER A 42 5.37 0.06 2.11
N GLY A 43 6.47 0.25 1.41
CA GLY A 43 7.78 0.23 2.06
C GLY A 43 8.89 0.66 1.13
N ILE A 44 8.83 1.86 0.56
CA ILE A 44 10.01 2.39 -0.14
C ILE A 44 11.08 2.56 0.94
N GLY A 45 12.14 1.76 0.86
CA GLY A 45 13.29 1.90 1.75
C GLY A 45 13.76 3.37 1.74
N TYR A 46 14.20 3.87 2.89
CA TYR A 46 14.70 5.25 2.97
C TYR A 46 15.99 5.48 2.18
N GLY A 47 16.65 4.40 1.72
CA GLY A 47 17.68 4.48 0.69
C GLY A 47 16.98 4.56 -0.67
N LEU A 48 17.12 5.69 -1.36
CA LEU A 48 16.87 5.76 -2.80
C LEU A 48 17.58 4.56 -3.45
N ALA A 49 16.80 3.60 -3.97
CA ALA A 49 17.19 2.36 -4.64
C ALA A 49 18.65 1.91 -4.40
N GLY A 50 18.90 1.24 -3.28
CA GLY A 50 20.21 0.63 -3.00
C GLY A 50 20.37 -0.75 -3.66
N SER A 51 19.26 -1.37 -4.07
CA SER A 51 19.20 -2.71 -4.65
C SER A 51 18.04 -2.88 -5.65
N ALA A 52 18.09 -3.91 -6.49
CA ALA A 52 17.02 -4.23 -7.44
C ALA A 52 15.70 -4.62 -6.77
N ASP A 53 15.73 -5.07 -5.50
CA ASP A 53 14.54 -5.40 -4.73
C ASP A 53 13.78 -4.13 -4.29
N ASP A 54 14.49 -3.00 -4.13
CA ASP A 54 13.87 -1.69 -3.89
C ASP A 54 13.04 -1.22 -5.09
N LEU A 55 13.37 -1.68 -6.31
CA LEU A 55 12.57 -1.44 -7.52
C LEU A 55 11.25 -2.22 -7.51
N TYR A 56 11.20 -3.38 -6.84
CA TYR A 56 9.98 -4.20 -6.71
C TYR A 56 8.93 -3.59 -5.78
N VAL A 57 9.36 -2.75 -4.83
CA VAL A 57 8.43 -1.98 -3.99
C VAL A 57 7.63 -0.99 -4.84
N PHE A 58 8.24 -0.41 -5.89
CA PHE A 58 7.52 0.43 -6.84
C PHE A 58 6.43 -0.35 -7.59
N ASP A 59 6.63 -1.65 -7.85
CA ASP A 59 5.61 -2.48 -8.51
C ASP A 59 4.34 -2.61 -7.66
N ARG A 60 4.43 -2.65 -6.33
CA ARG A 60 3.22 -2.72 -5.48
C ARG A 60 2.42 -1.44 -5.49
N GLU A 61 3.09 -0.30 -5.41
CA GLU A 61 2.40 0.99 -5.47
C GLU A 61 1.75 1.21 -6.85
N LEU A 62 2.34 0.67 -7.93
CA LEU A 62 1.71 0.64 -9.26
C LEU A 62 0.50 -0.29 -9.29
N ILE A 63 0.57 -1.47 -8.68
CA ILE A 63 -0.57 -2.38 -8.54
C ILE A 63 -1.70 -1.70 -7.76
N TYR A 64 -1.40 -1.03 -6.64
CA TYR A 64 -2.40 -0.31 -5.86
C TYR A 64 -3.02 0.84 -6.64
N MET A 65 -2.24 1.65 -7.36
CA MET A 65 -2.78 2.67 -8.25
C MET A 65 -3.74 2.09 -9.29
N ASN A 66 -3.38 0.97 -9.91
CA ASN A 66 -4.26 0.26 -10.82
C ASN A 66 -5.56 -0.16 -10.12
N TRP A 67 -5.50 -0.65 -8.88
CA TRP A 67 -6.70 -1.04 -8.10
C TRP A 67 -7.68 0.11 -7.87
N GLN A 68 -7.20 1.36 -7.75
CA GLN A 68 -8.08 2.54 -7.63
C GLN A 68 -9.10 2.61 -8.77
N THR A 69 -8.72 2.16 -9.97
CA THR A 69 -9.58 2.22 -11.16
C THR A 69 -10.75 1.23 -11.10
N TYR A 70 -10.68 0.20 -10.25
CA TYR A 70 -11.73 -0.82 -10.12
C TYR A 70 -12.81 -0.43 -9.11
N HIS A 71 -12.40 0.18 -7.98
CA HIS A 71 -13.33 0.50 -6.88
C HIS A 71 -13.60 2.00 -6.69
N GLY A 72 -12.89 2.88 -7.41
CA GLY A 72 -13.12 4.33 -7.39
C GLY A 72 -12.81 5.02 -6.06
N GLN A 73 -11.98 4.42 -5.21
CA GLN A 73 -11.60 4.98 -3.90
C GLN A 73 -10.15 5.48 -3.93
N SER A 74 -9.83 6.41 -3.04
CA SER A 74 -8.50 6.99 -2.94
C SER A 74 -7.53 6.05 -2.23
N ILE A 75 -6.34 5.86 -2.77
CA ILE A 75 -5.23 5.15 -2.13
C ILE A 75 -4.10 6.14 -1.87
N VAL A 76 -3.57 6.15 -0.65
CA VAL A 76 -2.61 7.17 -0.19
C VAL A 76 -1.15 6.86 -0.55
N ASN A 77 -0.83 5.59 -0.85
CA ASN A 77 0.52 5.10 -1.11
C ASN A 77 0.68 4.56 -2.55
N GLY A 78 0.19 5.30 -3.53
CA GLY A 78 0.44 5.03 -4.96
C GLY A 78 1.73 5.64 -5.47
N VAL A 79 2.21 5.19 -6.64
CA VAL A 79 3.37 5.77 -7.30
C VAL A 79 3.09 7.22 -7.70
N ASN A 80 4.05 8.08 -7.38
CA ASN A 80 4.12 9.43 -7.91
C ASN A 80 5.47 9.59 -8.63
N GLY A 81 5.46 10.20 -9.82
CA GLY A 81 6.65 10.47 -10.64
C GLY A 81 7.65 11.43 -9.98
N TYR A 82 7.29 12.01 -8.83
CA TYR A 82 8.20 12.68 -7.90
C TYR A 82 7.84 12.29 -6.45
N ILE A 83 8.74 12.58 -5.49
CA ILE A 83 8.53 12.28 -4.07
C ILE A 83 8.18 13.59 -3.33
N PRO A 84 6.88 13.94 -3.18
CA PRO A 84 6.49 15.11 -2.39
C PRO A 84 6.75 14.90 -0.90
N TRP A 85 6.93 16.00 -0.15
CA TRP A 85 7.07 15.96 1.31
C TRP A 85 5.91 15.26 2.02
N SER A 86 4.68 15.39 1.48
CA SER A 86 3.51 14.67 1.98
C SER A 86 3.67 13.14 1.88
N ARG A 87 4.26 12.63 0.79
CA ARG A 87 4.57 11.20 0.63
C ARG A 87 5.60 10.73 1.65
N ILE A 88 6.63 11.54 1.92
CA ILE A 88 7.61 11.24 2.98
C ILE A 88 6.92 11.16 4.34
N GLY A 89 5.96 12.04 4.62
CA GLY A 89 5.16 11.99 5.84
C GLY A 89 4.36 10.70 5.99
N VAL A 90 3.63 10.31 4.94
CA VAL A 90 2.87 9.04 4.90
C VAL A 90 3.81 7.85 5.07
N GLN A 91 4.97 7.85 4.41
CA GLN A 91 5.93 6.76 4.51
C GLN A 91 6.54 6.63 5.90
N LYS A 92 6.82 7.75 6.58
CA LYS A 92 7.26 7.76 7.99
C LYS A 92 6.23 7.16 8.93
N LEU A 93 4.95 7.44 8.71
CA LEU A 93 3.87 6.84 9.49
C LEU A 93 3.71 5.35 9.17
N THR A 94 3.74 5.00 7.89
CA THR A 94 3.63 3.60 7.41
C THR A 94 4.73 2.72 7.98
N ALA A 95 5.98 3.20 7.99
CA ALA A 95 7.13 2.49 8.55
C ALA A 95 7.05 2.30 10.08
N ARG A 96 6.25 3.11 10.77
CA ARG A 96 6.01 3.02 12.22
C ARG A 96 4.77 2.22 12.57
N LEU A 97 4.00 1.77 11.58
CA LEU A 97 2.88 0.90 11.88
C LEU A 97 3.39 -0.39 12.56
N PRO A 98 2.66 -0.89 13.58
CA PRO A 98 1.34 -0.45 13.96
C PRO A 98 1.29 0.38 15.26
N SER A 99 2.26 1.27 15.49
CA SER A 99 2.26 2.15 16.66
C SER A 99 1.02 3.04 16.71
N GLU A 100 0.57 3.40 17.91
CA GLU A 100 -0.61 4.25 18.07
C GLU A 100 -0.41 5.62 17.42
N GLU A 101 0.78 6.21 17.55
CA GLU A 101 1.10 7.49 16.91
C GLU A 101 1.01 7.40 15.37
N ALA A 102 1.43 6.27 14.79
CA ALA A 102 1.33 6.03 13.36
C ALA A 102 -0.14 5.97 12.92
N VAL A 103 -0.98 5.20 13.63
CA VAL A 103 -2.41 5.07 13.31
C VAL A 103 -3.14 6.41 13.47
N VAL A 104 -2.88 7.14 14.55
CA VAL A 104 -3.46 8.49 14.76
C VAL A 104 -2.98 9.47 13.69
N GLY A 105 -1.70 9.43 13.32
CA GLY A 105 -1.15 10.26 12.26
C GLY A 105 -1.82 9.99 10.91
N LEU A 106 -2.01 8.72 10.55
CA LEU A 106 -2.71 8.32 9.32
C LEU A 106 -4.17 8.76 9.34
N ALA A 107 -4.86 8.60 10.48
CA ALA A 107 -6.24 9.08 10.64
C ALA A 107 -6.36 10.59 10.41
N ARG A 108 -5.40 11.39 10.90
CA ARG A 108 -5.35 12.86 10.68
C ARG A 108 -5.14 13.22 9.22
N LEU A 109 -4.48 12.36 8.43
CA LEU A 109 -4.34 12.52 6.99
C LEU A 109 -5.58 12.04 6.20
N GLY A 110 -6.65 11.63 6.90
CA GLY A 110 -7.90 11.18 6.29
C GLY A 110 -7.95 9.69 5.96
N VAL A 111 -6.90 8.91 6.27
CA VAL A 111 -6.90 7.45 6.05
C VAL A 111 -7.99 6.82 6.91
N GLY A 112 -8.99 6.24 6.25
CA GLY A 112 -10.11 5.55 6.90
C GLY A 112 -9.90 4.04 6.99
N PHE A 113 -9.04 3.49 6.13
CA PHE A 113 -8.81 2.04 6.05
C PHE A 113 -7.33 1.70 5.87
N VAL A 114 -6.90 0.62 6.52
CA VAL A 114 -5.61 -0.04 6.28
C VAL A 114 -5.93 -1.43 5.71
N ALA A 115 -5.44 -1.72 4.51
CA ALA A 115 -5.63 -3.02 3.87
C ALA A 115 -4.30 -3.75 3.76
N PHE A 116 -4.22 -4.97 4.29
CA PHE A 116 -3.04 -5.82 4.23
C PHE A 116 -3.24 -6.93 3.18
N ASN A 117 -2.47 -6.89 2.12
CA ASN A 117 -2.57 -7.76 0.95
C ASN A 117 -1.56 -8.91 1.06
N LYS A 118 -2.04 -10.08 1.50
CA LYS A 118 -1.22 -11.23 1.91
C LYS A 118 -0.42 -11.81 0.76
N GLY A 119 -1.03 -11.89 -0.43
CA GLY A 119 -0.38 -12.38 -1.65
C GLY A 119 0.70 -11.44 -2.21
N LEU A 120 0.82 -10.22 -1.65
CA LEU A 120 1.83 -9.25 -2.05
C LEU A 120 2.98 -9.17 -1.04
N VAL A 121 3.00 -9.92 0.06
CA VAL A 121 4.08 -9.89 1.06
C VAL A 121 5.31 -10.62 0.54
N LEU A 122 6.48 -9.97 0.57
CA LEU A 122 7.76 -10.62 0.27
C LEU A 122 8.35 -11.28 1.53
N PRO A 123 9.17 -12.33 1.38
CA PRO A 123 9.86 -12.95 2.51
C PRO A 123 10.65 -11.91 3.33
N GLY A 124 10.37 -11.84 4.63
CA GLY A 124 11.10 -10.96 5.56
C GLY A 124 10.58 -9.52 5.71
N GLU A 125 9.46 -9.15 5.08
CA GLU A 125 8.94 -7.77 5.13
C GLU A 125 7.90 -7.47 6.21
N GLY A 126 7.94 -6.21 6.68
CA GLY A 126 6.82 -5.41 7.19
C GLY A 126 6.20 -5.85 8.54
N PRO A 127 5.41 -4.98 9.19
CA PRO A 127 4.70 -5.35 10.41
C PRO A 127 3.80 -6.56 10.12
N SER A 128 3.87 -7.57 10.98
CA SER A 128 3.11 -8.79 10.74
C SER A 128 1.62 -8.51 10.87
N LEU A 129 0.80 -9.14 10.03
CA LEU A 129 -0.66 -9.08 10.11
C LEU A 129 -1.19 -9.31 11.54
N ALA A 130 -0.49 -10.14 12.33
CA ALA A 130 -0.80 -10.39 13.73
C ALA A 130 -0.61 -9.16 14.64
N GLN A 131 0.30 -8.23 14.31
CA GLN A 131 0.44 -6.98 15.04
C GLN A 131 -0.71 -6.02 14.69
N LEU A 132 -1.06 -5.87 13.40
CA LEU A 132 -2.20 -5.03 12.98
C LEU A 132 -3.52 -5.45 13.65
N ARG A 133 -3.78 -6.76 13.76
CA ARG A 133 -4.97 -7.32 14.44
C ARG A 133 -5.05 -6.98 15.92
N ARG A 134 -3.91 -6.73 16.57
CA ARG A 134 -3.84 -6.41 18.01
C ARG A 134 -3.87 -4.92 18.29
N THR A 135 -3.88 -4.08 17.26
CA THR A 135 -3.84 -2.63 17.40
C THR A 135 -5.23 -2.08 17.74
N PRO A 136 -5.44 -1.46 18.91
CA PRO A 136 -6.79 -1.08 19.39
C PRO A 136 -7.58 -0.16 18.48
N ARG A 137 -6.90 0.69 17.69
CA ARG A 137 -7.51 1.64 16.75
C ARG A 137 -7.75 1.07 15.35
N LEU A 138 -7.41 -0.20 15.12
CA LEU A 138 -7.64 -0.91 13.87
C LEU A 138 -8.73 -1.96 14.07
N GLU A 139 -9.94 -1.65 13.60
CA GLU A 139 -11.07 -2.57 13.67
C GLU A 139 -11.09 -3.47 12.43
N PRO A 140 -10.98 -4.80 12.55
CA PRO A 140 -11.08 -5.69 11.40
C PRO A 140 -12.50 -5.63 10.80
N VAL A 141 -12.59 -5.36 9.50
CA VAL A 141 -13.86 -5.22 8.75
C VAL A 141 -13.95 -6.14 7.53
N LEU A 142 -12.82 -6.71 7.10
CA LEU A 142 -12.77 -7.77 6.10
C LEU A 142 -11.59 -8.70 6.42
N GLU A 143 -11.80 -10.00 6.32
CA GLU A 143 -10.75 -11.01 6.42
C GLU A 143 -11.06 -12.10 5.39
N SER A 144 -10.20 -12.24 4.38
CA SER A 144 -10.30 -13.24 3.31
C SER A 144 -9.00 -14.03 3.19
N ALA A 145 -8.90 -14.98 2.25
CA ALA A 145 -7.64 -15.68 1.99
C ALA A 145 -6.51 -14.72 1.55
N ASP A 146 -6.85 -13.69 0.77
CA ASP A 146 -5.88 -12.81 0.12
C ASP A 146 -5.68 -11.46 0.83
N THR A 147 -6.65 -11.02 1.63
CA THR A 147 -6.65 -9.66 2.18
C THR A 147 -7.21 -9.61 3.60
N ALA A 148 -6.70 -8.67 4.39
CA ALA A 148 -7.31 -8.25 5.64
C ALA A 148 -7.48 -6.73 5.61
N VAL A 149 -8.69 -6.23 5.89
CA VAL A 149 -8.97 -4.79 5.93
C VAL A 149 -9.35 -4.38 7.34
N PHE A 150 -8.75 -3.29 7.79
CA PHE A 150 -9.01 -2.67 9.07
C PHE A 150 -9.56 -1.26 8.86
N ARG A 151 -10.66 -0.94 9.54
CA ARG A 151 -11.15 0.43 9.67
C ARG A 151 -10.35 1.16 10.75
N VAL A 152 -9.90 2.36 10.43
CA VAL A 152 -9.19 3.24 11.36
C VAL A 152 -10.21 3.97 12.25
N ARG A 153 -10.19 3.71 13.55
CA ARG A 153 -11.04 4.40 14.53
C ARG A 153 -10.45 5.77 14.89
N ARG A 154 -11.29 6.81 14.84
CA ARG A 154 -10.94 8.19 15.23
C ARG A 154 -10.81 8.30 16.74
#